data_AF-A0A7W0RG47-F1
#
_entry.id   AF-A0A7W0RG47-F1
#
_cell.length_a   1.000
_cell.length_b   1.000
_cell.length_c   1.000
_cell.angle_alpha   90.00
_cell.angle_beta   90.00
_cell.angle_gamma   90.00
#
_symmetry.space_group_name_H-M   'P 1'
#
loop_
_entity.id
_entity.type
_entity.pdbx_description
1 polymer ?
#
loop_
_entity_poly.entity_id
_entity_poly.type
_entity_poly.pdbx_seq_one_letter_code
_entity_poly.pdbx_strand_id
1 'polypeptide(L)'
;MASNPFVYSRPVEPSELIDRQEEAERLVELAEGGHHSRLSAPRRYGKTSLLGKVRADAEAIGMASVYVNFYGILSAEDATQRIERGYRGLRGPLSNWVAGVLRTLRPKASIPGTGLSIEPTLEVATGERLAALLDLPVRMFKRTGQRALVIYDEFQAILGARPPLDGLMRSVIEQHTKEASYVFAGSHPGMMRTLFEDRERPFYGQARPVPLAPLRDDDVADYVTRRFSETRRHVDDALDLLLDFASGHPQRAMLIAHYLWEQTPEGETADETVFAGAIEAVSDEIADQLVSLWGGFDDSERRVIAAVAANPAGPLRKETLEPLGLPRATGRDALARLEHAGHLATNGERAGFTDPLLGRWVANGRQGLI
;
A
#
# COMPACT_ATOMS: atom_id res chain seq x y z
N MET A 1 34.69 -1.95 -2.07
CA MET A 1 33.72 -0.84 -2.01
C MET A 1 32.49 -1.36 -1.29
N ALA A 2 32.03 -0.68 -0.26
CA ALA A 2 30.75 -1.02 0.38
C ALA A 2 29.61 -0.86 -0.63
N SER A 3 28.59 -1.71 -0.57
CA SER A 3 27.36 -1.51 -1.34
C SER A 3 26.49 -0.45 -0.66
N ASN A 4 25.77 0.35 -1.45
CA ASN A 4 24.82 1.34 -0.91
C ASN A 4 23.77 0.64 -0.02
N PRO A 5 23.63 1.03 1.27
CA PRO A 5 22.71 0.37 2.20
C PRO A 5 21.25 0.82 2.05
N PHE A 6 20.96 1.84 1.24
CA PHE A 6 19.62 2.41 1.09
C PHE A 6 18.86 1.79 -0.08
N VAL A 7 17.88 0.96 0.24
CA VAL A 7 17.01 0.29 -0.72
C VAL A 7 15.66 1.00 -0.77
N TYR A 8 15.30 1.55 -1.92
CA TYR A 8 14.04 2.31 -2.11
C TYR A 8 13.08 1.70 -3.14
N SER A 9 13.51 0.66 -3.87
CA SER A 9 12.78 0.09 -5.03
C SER A 9 11.99 -1.19 -4.72
N ARG A 10 12.12 -1.75 -3.52
CA ARG A 10 11.40 -2.97 -3.10
C ARG A 10 11.00 -2.92 -1.62
N PRO A 11 10.01 -3.72 -1.20
CA PRO A 11 9.75 -3.95 0.22
C PRO A 11 11.00 -4.45 0.93
N VAL A 12 11.19 -4.00 2.17
CA VAL A 12 12.33 -4.38 3.02
C VAL A 12 11.99 -5.63 3.83
N GLU A 13 13.03 -6.33 4.28
CA GLU A 13 12.85 -7.46 5.19
C GLU A 13 12.32 -6.98 6.55
N PRO A 14 11.62 -7.84 7.31
CA PRO A 14 11.07 -7.49 8.63
C PRO A 14 12.07 -6.86 9.61
N SER A 15 13.35 -7.21 9.51
CA SER A 15 14.43 -6.69 10.37
C SER A 15 14.95 -5.32 9.96
N GLU A 16 14.60 -4.85 8.76
CA GLU A 16 15.01 -3.55 8.21
C GLU A 16 13.85 -2.55 8.20
N LEU A 17 12.73 -2.88 8.84
CA LEU A 17 11.59 -1.98 8.97
C LEU A 17 11.98 -0.78 9.84
N ILE A 18 11.83 0.42 9.30
CA ILE A 18 11.97 1.69 10.02
C ILE A 18 10.63 2.00 10.64
N ASP A 19 10.61 2.36 11.93
CA ASP A 19 9.36 2.63 12.66
C ASP A 19 8.40 1.40 12.59
N ARG A 20 7.09 1.61 12.70
CA ARG A 20 6.01 0.65 12.38
C ARG A 20 5.86 -0.54 13.31
N GLN A 21 6.65 -0.61 14.37
CA GLN A 21 6.56 -1.69 15.34
C GLN A 21 5.21 -1.65 16.06
N GLU A 22 4.72 -0.46 16.43
CA GLU A 22 3.40 -0.29 17.05
C GLU A 22 2.26 -0.73 16.11
N GLU A 23 2.28 -0.34 14.83
CA GLU A 23 1.28 -0.78 13.86
C GLU A 23 1.35 -2.29 13.60
N ALA A 24 2.55 -2.88 13.56
CA ALA A 24 2.74 -4.31 13.35
C ALA A 24 2.16 -5.11 14.52
N GLU A 25 2.56 -4.76 15.75
CA GLU A 25 2.04 -5.33 16.98
C GLU A 25 0.52 -5.21 17.04
N ARG A 26 -0.01 -4.03 16.72
CA ARG A 26 -1.45 -3.80 16.73
C ARG A 26 -2.19 -4.69 15.73
N LEU A 27 -1.66 -4.87 14.52
CA LEU A 27 -2.27 -5.73 13.51
C LEU A 27 -2.26 -7.21 13.95
N VAL A 28 -1.19 -7.66 14.61
CA VAL A 28 -1.08 -9.02 15.15
C VAL A 28 -2.05 -9.22 16.31
N GLU A 29 -2.12 -8.30 17.28
CA GLU A 29 -3.06 -8.36 18.41
C GLU A 29 -4.52 -8.44 17.93
N LEU A 30 -4.88 -7.62 16.94
CA LEU A 30 -6.20 -7.66 16.34
C LEU A 30 -6.46 -9.02 15.70
N ALA A 31 -5.47 -9.57 15.00
CA ALA A 31 -5.58 -10.87 14.35
C ALA A 31 -5.76 -12.00 15.36
N GLU A 32 -4.97 -12.04 16.43
CA GLU A 32 -5.11 -13.03 17.51
C GLU A 32 -6.48 -12.93 18.19
N GLY A 33 -6.94 -11.70 18.47
CA GLY A 33 -8.23 -11.41 19.07
C GLY A 33 -9.45 -11.72 18.19
N GLY A 34 -9.24 -12.11 16.92
CA GLY A 34 -10.32 -12.43 15.99
C GLY A 34 -10.94 -11.23 15.28
N HIS A 35 -10.27 -10.09 15.32
CA HIS A 35 -10.72 -8.87 14.66
C HIS A 35 -10.14 -8.74 13.27
N HIS A 36 -10.97 -8.31 12.32
CA HIS A 36 -10.48 -7.87 11.02
C HIS A 36 -9.96 -6.44 11.13
N SER A 37 -8.93 -6.13 10.35
CA SER A 37 -8.29 -4.81 10.31
C SER A 37 -8.21 -4.29 8.88
N ARG A 38 -8.20 -2.96 8.74
CA ARG A 38 -7.97 -2.28 7.46
C ARG A 38 -6.75 -1.38 7.58
N LEU A 39 -5.83 -1.54 6.63
CA LEU A 39 -4.61 -0.75 6.51
C LEU A 39 -4.65 0.04 5.19
N SER A 40 -4.86 1.35 5.29
CA SER A 40 -5.01 2.20 4.12
C SER A 40 -4.00 3.33 4.17
N ALA A 41 -3.20 3.43 3.11
CA ALA A 41 -2.18 4.47 2.99
C ALA A 41 -1.90 4.73 1.50
N PRO A 42 -1.38 5.91 1.13
CA PRO A 42 -0.94 6.16 -0.24
C PRO A 42 0.13 5.16 -0.72
N ARG A 43 0.43 5.18 -2.02
CA ARG A 43 1.49 4.35 -2.60
C ARG A 43 2.84 4.70 -1.99
N ARG A 44 3.73 3.71 -1.86
CA ARG A 44 5.11 3.88 -1.35
C ARG A 44 5.25 4.35 0.11
N TYR A 45 4.17 4.23 0.91
CA TYR A 45 4.17 4.45 2.37
C TYR A 45 4.63 3.22 3.19
N GLY A 46 5.24 2.20 2.58
CA GLY A 46 5.77 1.05 3.33
C GLY A 46 4.77 -0.03 3.74
N LYS A 47 3.50 0.05 3.27
CA LYS A 47 2.45 -0.96 3.57
C LYS A 47 2.92 -2.40 3.35
N THR A 48 3.49 -2.72 2.19
CA THR A 48 3.89 -4.10 1.87
C THR A 48 5.02 -4.60 2.78
N SER A 49 5.95 -3.72 3.18
CA SER A 49 6.99 -4.06 4.17
C SER A 49 6.37 -4.35 5.54
N LEU A 50 5.43 -3.51 5.99
CA LEU A 50 4.68 -3.72 7.24
C LEU A 50 3.89 -5.04 7.21
N LEU A 51 3.18 -5.33 6.13
CA LEU A 51 2.45 -6.60 5.98
C LEU A 51 3.38 -7.81 6.00
N GLY A 52 4.61 -7.67 5.47
CA GLY A 52 5.67 -8.68 5.59
C GLY A 52 6.06 -8.94 7.04
N LYS A 53 6.25 -7.88 7.84
CA LYS A 53 6.53 -7.96 9.28
C LYS A 53 5.38 -8.63 10.04
N VAL A 54 4.14 -8.15 9.84
CA VAL A 54 2.92 -8.71 10.47
C VAL A 54 2.77 -10.20 10.15
N ARG A 55 3.04 -10.58 8.91
CA ARG A 55 3.03 -11.99 8.49
C ARG A 55 4.07 -12.81 9.25
N ALA A 56 5.30 -12.31 9.34
CA ALA A 56 6.39 -12.99 10.03
C ALA A 56 6.10 -13.15 11.54
N ASP A 57 5.60 -12.09 12.17
CA ASP A 57 5.25 -12.09 13.60
C ASP A 57 4.10 -13.06 13.90
N ALA A 58 3.05 -13.06 13.07
CA ALA A 58 1.94 -14.01 13.19
C ALA A 58 2.39 -15.47 12.97
N GLU A 59 3.30 -15.72 12.02
CA GLU A 59 3.90 -17.04 11.82
C GLU A 59 4.72 -17.48 13.06
N ALA A 60 5.44 -16.54 13.71
CA ALA A 60 6.26 -16.84 14.89
C ALA A 60 5.44 -17.27 16.11
N ILE A 61 4.21 -16.76 16.26
CA ILE A 61 3.26 -17.20 17.31
C ILE A 61 2.40 -18.40 16.88
N GLY A 62 2.68 -18.98 15.71
CA GLY A 62 2.05 -20.22 15.24
C GLY A 62 0.76 -20.05 14.45
N MET A 63 0.40 -18.84 14.01
CA MET A 63 -0.74 -18.66 13.10
C MET A 63 -0.36 -19.09 11.68
N ALA A 64 -1.27 -19.80 11.01
CA ALA A 64 -1.15 -20.03 9.57
C ALA A 64 -1.43 -18.72 8.83
N SER A 65 -0.46 -18.23 8.05
CA SER A 65 -0.59 -16.95 7.33
C SER A 65 -0.78 -17.13 5.82
N VAL A 66 -1.72 -16.41 5.24
CA VAL A 66 -2.01 -16.39 3.80
C VAL A 66 -1.89 -14.96 3.31
N TYR A 67 -1.07 -14.72 2.29
CA TYR A 67 -0.94 -13.42 1.65
C TYR A 67 -1.45 -13.49 0.21
N VAL A 68 -2.43 -12.64 -0.10
CA VAL A 68 -3.03 -12.50 -1.44
C VAL A 68 -2.90 -11.05 -1.86
N ASN A 69 -2.35 -10.83 -3.05
CA ASN A 69 -2.29 -9.50 -3.65
C ASN A 69 -3.23 -9.44 -4.86
N PHE A 70 -4.20 -8.54 -4.82
CA PHE A 70 -5.23 -8.34 -5.86
C PHE A 70 -4.85 -7.29 -6.91
N TYR A 71 -3.61 -6.79 -6.93
CA TYR A 71 -3.16 -5.80 -7.90
C TYR A 71 -3.43 -6.25 -9.35
N GLY A 72 -4.19 -5.45 -10.09
CA GLY A 72 -4.44 -5.67 -11.52
C GLY A 72 -5.40 -6.81 -11.86
N ILE A 73 -6.21 -7.30 -10.92
CA ILE A 73 -7.31 -8.22 -11.26
C ILE A 73 -8.36 -7.49 -12.11
N LEU A 74 -8.97 -8.20 -13.06
CA LEU A 74 -10.07 -7.71 -13.90
C LEU A 74 -11.33 -8.57 -13.77
N SER A 75 -11.20 -9.80 -13.28
CA SER A 75 -12.27 -10.80 -13.24
C SER A 75 -12.32 -11.62 -11.96
N ALA A 76 -13.42 -12.34 -11.77
CA ALA A 76 -13.56 -13.35 -10.72
C ALA A 76 -12.51 -14.47 -10.83
N GLU A 77 -12.13 -14.87 -12.04
CA GLU A 77 -11.11 -15.90 -12.26
C GLU A 77 -9.72 -15.38 -11.86
N ASP A 78 -9.39 -14.10 -12.14
CA ASP A 78 -8.13 -13.52 -11.66
C ASP A 78 -8.07 -13.56 -10.13
N ALA A 79 -9.14 -13.13 -9.45
CA ALA A 79 -9.22 -13.18 -8.00
C ALA A 79 -9.06 -14.60 -7.45
N THR A 80 -9.74 -15.57 -8.09
CA THR A 80 -9.63 -17.01 -7.77
C THR A 80 -8.19 -17.49 -7.88
N GLN A 81 -7.48 -17.13 -8.95
CA GLN A 81 -6.08 -17.49 -9.15
C GLN A 81 -5.14 -16.82 -8.14
N ARG A 82 -5.39 -15.55 -7.77
CA ARG A 82 -4.60 -14.85 -6.74
C ARG A 82 -4.77 -15.52 -5.37
N ILE A 83 -6.00 -15.85 -4.99
CA ILE A 83 -6.29 -16.52 -3.72
C ILE A 83 -5.65 -17.91 -3.69
N GLU A 84 -5.81 -18.70 -4.75
CA GLU A 84 -5.18 -20.02 -4.86
C GLU A 84 -3.64 -19.91 -4.74
N ARG A 85 -3.02 -18.92 -5.40
CA ARG A 85 -1.57 -18.68 -5.28
C ARG A 85 -1.18 -18.33 -3.84
N GLY A 86 -1.97 -17.52 -3.14
CA GLY A 86 -1.74 -17.20 -1.73
C GLY A 86 -1.72 -18.46 -0.86
N TYR A 87 -2.68 -19.36 -1.03
CA TYR A 87 -2.71 -20.64 -0.31
C TYR A 87 -1.55 -21.57 -0.66
N ARG A 88 -1.05 -21.57 -1.90
CA ARG A 88 0.16 -22.31 -2.26
C ARG A 88 1.42 -21.75 -1.59
N GLY A 89 1.40 -20.48 -1.18
CA GLY A 89 2.48 -19.81 -0.44
C GLY A 89 2.49 -20.09 1.06
N LEU A 90 1.57 -20.92 1.57
CA LEU A 90 1.57 -21.35 2.97
C LEU A 90 2.85 -22.11 3.32
N ARG A 91 3.37 -21.84 4.52
CA ARG A 91 4.54 -22.52 5.09
C ARG A 91 4.12 -23.52 6.16
N GLY A 92 5.04 -24.40 6.54
CA GLY A 92 4.82 -25.35 7.63
C GLY A 92 3.96 -26.58 7.27
N PRO A 93 3.55 -27.38 8.28
CA PRO A 93 2.92 -28.70 8.10
C PRO A 93 1.59 -28.68 7.34
N LEU A 94 0.91 -27.53 7.33
CA LEU A 94 -0.40 -27.38 6.70
C LEU A 94 -0.32 -27.26 5.17
N SER A 95 0.83 -26.85 4.63
CA SER A 95 1.04 -26.58 3.20
C SER A 95 0.71 -27.77 2.31
N ASN A 96 1.20 -28.96 2.64
CA ASN A 96 0.96 -30.19 1.88
C ASN A 96 -0.52 -30.60 1.85
N TRP A 97 -1.21 -30.43 2.98
CA TRP A 97 -2.64 -30.70 3.06
C TRP A 97 -3.41 -29.71 2.18
N VAL A 98 -3.15 -28.40 2.29
CA VAL A 98 -3.78 -27.38 1.43
C VAL A 98 -3.50 -27.66 -0.05
N ALA A 99 -2.28 -28.02 -0.42
CA ALA A 99 -1.95 -28.39 -1.80
C ALA A 99 -2.76 -29.61 -2.30
N GLY A 100 -3.07 -30.57 -1.43
CA GLY A 100 -4.00 -31.67 -1.73
C GLY A 100 -5.41 -31.17 -2.02
N VAL A 101 -5.88 -30.23 -1.21
CA VAL A 101 -7.21 -29.63 -1.35
C VAL A 101 -7.34 -28.80 -2.61
N LEU A 102 -6.35 -27.97 -2.92
CA LEU A 102 -6.36 -27.16 -4.14
C LEU A 102 -6.43 -28.03 -5.39
N ARG A 103 -5.83 -29.23 -5.38
CA ARG A 103 -5.94 -30.19 -6.49
C ARG A 103 -7.37 -30.70 -6.69
N THR A 104 -8.17 -30.82 -5.63
CA THR A 104 -9.57 -31.27 -5.74
C THR A 104 -10.51 -30.17 -6.24
N LEU A 105 -10.12 -28.90 -6.10
CA LEU A 105 -10.89 -27.73 -6.56
C LEU A 105 -10.64 -27.38 -8.03
N ARG A 106 -9.71 -28.08 -8.71
CA ARG A 106 -9.49 -27.88 -10.14
C ARG A 106 -10.67 -28.46 -10.92
N PRO A 107 -11.18 -27.75 -11.95
CA PRO A 107 -12.19 -28.31 -12.83
C PRO A 107 -11.73 -29.66 -13.37
N LYS A 108 -12.56 -30.70 -13.27
CA LYS A 108 -12.30 -31.95 -13.98
C LYS A 108 -12.45 -31.66 -15.46
N ALA A 109 -11.41 -31.88 -16.26
CA ALA A 109 -11.51 -31.80 -17.70
C ALA A 109 -12.59 -32.80 -18.16
N SER A 110 -13.69 -32.30 -18.68
CA SER A 110 -14.73 -33.12 -19.31
C SER A 110 -14.15 -33.77 -20.55
N ILE A 111 -14.25 -35.10 -20.65
CA ILE A 111 -13.91 -35.83 -21.87
C ILE A 111 -15.15 -35.76 -22.77
N PRO A 112 -15.07 -35.15 -23.97
CA PRO A 112 -16.21 -35.11 -24.88
C PRO A 112 -16.56 -36.55 -25.30
N GLY A 113 -17.78 -37.01 -25.01
CA GLY A 113 -18.30 -38.28 -25.59
C GLY A 113 -19.11 -39.20 -24.67
N THR A 114 -19.20 -38.94 -23.36
CA THR A 114 -20.05 -39.76 -22.46
C THR A 114 -21.28 -38.96 -22.05
N GLY A 115 -22.44 -39.33 -22.60
CA GLY A 115 -23.71 -38.61 -22.46
C GLY A 115 -24.14 -38.26 -21.04
N LEU A 116 -24.86 -37.13 -20.94
CA LEU A 116 -25.35 -36.44 -19.73
C LEU A 116 -24.26 -36.01 -18.75
N SER A 117 -23.66 -34.86 -19.02
CA SER A 117 -23.18 -33.95 -17.98
C SER A 117 -23.78 -32.57 -18.24
N ILE A 118 -24.60 -32.09 -17.30
CA ILE A 118 -24.97 -30.67 -17.26
C ILE A 118 -23.71 -29.96 -16.78
N GLU A 119 -22.90 -29.48 -17.72
CA GLU A 119 -21.74 -28.67 -17.36
C GLU A 119 -22.24 -27.33 -16.82
N PRO A 120 -21.87 -26.92 -15.59
CA PRO A 120 -22.17 -25.59 -15.12
C PRO A 120 -21.54 -24.56 -16.07
N THR A 121 -22.20 -23.42 -16.24
CA THR A 121 -21.58 -22.32 -16.98
C THR A 121 -20.25 -21.93 -16.33
N LEU A 122 -19.29 -21.47 -17.12
CA LEU A 122 -17.95 -21.11 -16.63
C LEU A 122 -18.00 -20.11 -15.46
N GLU A 123 -18.96 -19.19 -15.47
CA GLU A 123 -19.18 -18.21 -14.40
C GLU A 123 -19.62 -18.88 -13.09
N VAL A 124 -20.58 -19.81 -13.14
CA VAL A 124 -21.04 -20.57 -11.97
C VAL A 124 -19.90 -21.40 -11.39
N ALA A 125 -19.17 -22.12 -12.25
CA ALA A 125 -18.01 -22.91 -11.82
C ALA A 125 -16.91 -22.05 -11.18
N THR A 126 -16.67 -20.85 -11.71
CA THR A 126 -15.70 -19.89 -11.14
C THR A 126 -16.17 -19.39 -9.79
N GLY A 127 -17.46 -19.04 -9.65
CA GLY A 127 -18.05 -18.60 -8.39
C GLY A 127 -17.98 -19.68 -7.30
N GLU A 128 -18.31 -20.93 -7.62
CA GLU A 128 -18.20 -22.06 -6.70
C GLU A 128 -16.75 -22.31 -6.26
N ARG A 129 -15.80 -22.26 -7.20
CA ARG A 129 -14.37 -22.42 -6.89
C ARG A 129 -13.87 -21.28 -6.01
N LEU A 130 -14.25 -20.04 -6.30
CA LEU A 130 -13.91 -18.88 -5.48
C LEU A 130 -14.47 -19.03 -4.06
N ALA A 131 -15.75 -19.38 -3.92
CA ALA A 131 -16.37 -19.62 -2.62
C ALA A 131 -15.65 -20.74 -1.83
N ALA A 132 -15.29 -21.84 -2.49
CA ALA A 132 -14.56 -22.94 -1.88
C ALA A 132 -13.14 -22.53 -1.42
N LEU A 133 -12.46 -21.65 -2.15
CA LEU A 133 -11.18 -21.09 -1.74
C LEU A 133 -11.33 -20.11 -0.57
N LEU A 134 -12.39 -19.31 -0.55
CA LEU A 134 -12.69 -18.40 0.54
C LEU A 134 -12.99 -19.16 1.84
N ASP A 135 -13.64 -20.33 1.78
CA ASP A 135 -13.95 -21.19 2.93
C ASP A 135 -12.73 -22.00 3.47
N LEU A 136 -11.59 -21.99 2.77
CA LEU A 136 -10.40 -22.73 3.22
C LEU A 136 -9.93 -22.42 4.65
N PRO A 137 -10.00 -21.19 5.18
CA PRO A 137 -9.59 -20.91 6.55
C PRO A 137 -10.43 -21.68 7.57
N VAL A 138 -11.73 -21.89 7.29
CA VAL A 138 -12.61 -22.72 8.15
C VAL A 138 -12.09 -24.14 8.24
N ARG A 139 -11.69 -24.70 7.10
CA ARG A 139 -11.16 -26.06 7.03
C ARG A 139 -9.78 -26.17 7.65
N MET A 140 -8.95 -25.14 7.53
CA MET A 140 -7.64 -25.05 8.20
C MET A 140 -7.81 -25.03 9.71
N PHE A 141 -8.76 -24.23 10.21
CA PHE A 141 -9.09 -24.16 11.63
C PHE A 141 -9.59 -25.51 12.16
N LYS A 142 -10.52 -26.18 11.47
CA LYS A 142 -11.00 -27.53 11.86
C LYS A 142 -9.88 -28.56 12.00
N ARG A 143 -8.78 -28.39 11.24
CA ARG A 143 -7.64 -29.31 11.26
C ARG A 143 -6.61 -28.98 12.34
N THR A 144 -6.41 -27.70 12.62
CA THR A 144 -5.29 -27.22 13.46
C THR A 144 -5.74 -26.69 14.81
N GLY A 145 -7.00 -26.30 14.95
CA GLY A 145 -7.51 -25.52 16.08
C GLY A 145 -6.98 -24.08 16.13
N GLN A 146 -6.17 -23.67 15.16
CA GLN A 146 -5.50 -22.37 15.14
C GLN A 146 -6.17 -21.44 14.14
N ARG A 147 -6.38 -20.20 14.57
CA ARG A 147 -6.88 -19.13 13.71
C ARG A 147 -5.85 -18.79 12.64
N ALA A 148 -6.32 -18.63 11.40
CA ALA A 148 -5.47 -18.17 10.30
C ALA A 148 -5.42 -16.64 10.23
N LEU A 149 -4.27 -16.09 9.83
CA LEU A 149 -4.15 -14.71 9.38
C LEU A 149 -4.26 -14.68 7.85
N VAL A 150 -5.23 -13.93 7.31
CA VAL A 150 -5.39 -13.75 5.87
C VAL A 150 -5.18 -12.28 5.51
N ILE A 151 -4.11 -12.00 4.78
CA ILE A 151 -3.77 -10.66 4.29
C ILE A 151 -4.23 -10.53 2.85
N TYR A 152 -5.11 -9.57 2.61
CA TYR A 152 -5.58 -9.17 1.29
C TYR A 152 -5.02 -7.79 0.95
N ASP A 153 -3.95 -7.77 0.17
CA ASP A 153 -3.29 -6.56 -0.32
C ASP A 153 -3.91 -6.10 -1.65
N GLU A 154 -3.90 -4.78 -1.87
CA GLU A 154 -4.62 -4.09 -2.95
C GLU A 154 -6.11 -4.50 -3.04
N PHE A 155 -6.75 -4.69 -1.89
CA PHE A 155 -8.12 -5.21 -1.79
C PHE A 155 -9.14 -4.38 -2.55
N GLN A 156 -8.91 -3.07 -2.71
CA GLN A 156 -9.81 -2.21 -3.48
C GLN A 156 -9.94 -2.60 -4.96
N ALA A 157 -9.00 -3.38 -5.50
CA ALA A 157 -9.07 -3.85 -6.88
C ALA A 157 -10.32 -4.71 -7.16
N ILE A 158 -10.94 -5.31 -6.13
CA ILE A 158 -12.16 -6.11 -6.30
C ILE A 158 -13.36 -5.29 -6.79
N LEU A 159 -13.36 -3.97 -6.57
CA LEU A 159 -14.41 -3.08 -7.07
C LEU A 159 -14.39 -2.98 -8.61
N GLY A 160 -13.21 -3.15 -9.21
CA GLY A 160 -13.01 -3.12 -10.66
C GLY A 160 -13.35 -4.45 -11.34
N ALA A 161 -13.36 -5.56 -10.60
CA ALA A 161 -13.58 -6.88 -11.15
C ALA A 161 -15.02 -7.09 -11.69
N ARG A 162 -15.16 -8.00 -12.66
CA ARG A 162 -16.46 -8.41 -13.22
C ARG A 162 -16.63 -9.94 -13.16
N PRO A 163 -17.80 -10.45 -12.71
CA PRO A 163 -18.85 -9.73 -11.97
C PRO A 163 -18.33 -9.15 -10.63
N PRO A 164 -19.07 -8.22 -9.97
CA PRO A 164 -18.67 -7.65 -8.69
C PRO A 164 -18.40 -8.74 -7.63
N LEU A 165 -17.27 -8.62 -6.92
CA LEU A 165 -16.82 -9.66 -5.98
C LEU A 165 -17.06 -9.33 -4.52
N ASP A 166 -17.27 -8.06 -4.17
CA ASP A 166 -17.40 -7.57 -2.80
C ASP A 166 -18.55 -8.26 -2.05
N GLY A 167 -19.72 -8.40 -2.68
CA GLY A 167 -20.86 -9.11 -2.07
C GLY A 167 -20.58 -10.58 -1.74
N LEU A 168 -19.97 -11.32 -2.68
CA LEU A 168 -19.60 -12.73 -2.49
C LEU A 168 -18.50 -12.89 -1.44
N MET A 169 -17.45 -12.07 -1.51
CA MET A 169 -16.35 -12.15 -0.55
C MET A 169 -16.84 -11.82 0.85
N ARG A 170 -17.69 -10.79 0.99
CA ARG A 170 -18.32 -10.44 2.26
C ARG A 170 -19.09 -11.65 2.81
N SER A 171 -20.03 -12.21 2.03
CA SER A 171 -20.95 -13.25 2.54
C SER A 171 -20.23 -14.50 3.06
N VAL A 172 -19.05 -14.81 2.53
CA VAL A 172 -18.21 -15.90 3.05
C VAL A 172 -17.43 -15.43 4.28
N ILE A 173 -16.74 -14.29 4.20
CA ILE A 173 -15.85 -13.81 5.27
C ILE A 173 -16.59 -13.53 6.58
N GLU A 174 -17.83 -13.04 6.55
CA GLU A 174 -18.60 -12.76 7.77
C GLU A 174 -18.78 -14.00 8.67
N GLN A 175 -18.71 -15.21 8.09
CA GLN A 175 -18.89 -16.46 8.80
C GLN A 175 -17.62 -16.87 9.56
N HIS A 176 -16.47 -16.26 9.26
CA HIS A 176 -15.15 -16.64 9.78
C HIS A 176 -14.82 -15.94 11.11
N THR A 177 -15.71 -16.06 12.09
CA THR A 177 -15.56 -15.36 13.37
C THR A 177 -14.45 -15.95 14.25
N LYS A 178 -14.22 -17.27 14.19
CA LYS A 178 -13.23 -17.99 15.00
C LYS A 178 -12.03 -18.47 14.20
N GLU A 179 -12.25 -18.70 12.91
CA GLU A 179 -11.39 -19.48 12.04
C GLU A 179 -10.28 -18.63 11.40
N ALA A 180 -10.57 -17.36 11.14
CA ALA A 180 -9.61 -16.44 10.52
C ALA A 180 -9.75 -15.01 11.02
N SER A 181 -8.68 -14.24 10.83
CA SER A 181 -8.67 -12.79 10.91
C SER A 181 -8.11 -12.22 9.63
N TYR A 182 -8.68 -11.11 9.17
CA TYR A 182 -8.34 -10.51 7.89
C TYR A 182 -7.63 -9.17 8.08
N VAL A 183 -6.58 -8.95 7.30
CA VAL A 183 -5.97 -7.63 7.10
C VAL A 183 -6.28 -7.20 5.67
N PHE A 184 -7.15 -6.20 5.51
CA PHE A 184 -7.48 -5.61 4.22
C PHE A 184 -6.59 -4.39 3.98
N ALA A 185 -5.65 -4.50 3.07
CA ALA A 185 -4.71 -3.44 2.74
C ALA A 185 -4.97 -2.86 1.34
N GLY A 186 -4.69 -1.56 1.18
CA GLY A 186 -4.92 -0.89 -0.11
C GLY A 186 -4.16 0.41 -0.29
N SER A 187 -3.74 0.69 -1.53
CA SER A 187 -3.00 1.90 -1.90
C SER A 187 -3.86 3.11 -2.29
N HIS A 188 -5.18 2.95 -2.37
CA HIS A 188 -6.11 4.03 -2.72
C HIS A 188 -7.01 4.31 -1.52
N PRO A 189 -6.64 5.30 -0.69
CA PRO A 189 -7.40 5.60 0.51
C PRO A 189 -8.88 5.90 0.26
N GLY A 190 -9.20 6.61 -0.83
CA GLY A 190 -10.60 6.88 -1.20
C GLY A 190 -11.40 5.61 -1.49
N MET A 191 -10.86 4.70 -2.31
CA MET A 191 -11.56 3.43 -2.60
C MET A 191 -11.68 2.53 -1.37
N MET A 192 -10.66 2.52 -0.51
CA MET A 192 -10.73 1.81 0.77
C MET A 192 -11.78 2.41 1.71
N ARG A 193 -11.89 3.75 1.77
CA ARG A 193 -12.99 4.42 2.49
C ARG A 193 -14.34 4.03 1.91
N THR A 194 -14.49 4.05 0.59
CA THR A 194 -15.73 3.58 -0.06
C THR A 194 -16.07 2.16 0.39
N LEU A 195 -15.13 1.21 0.33
CA LEU A 195 -15.41 -0.19 0.71
C LEU A 195 -15.87 -0.36 2.17
N PHE A 196 -15.28 0.37 3.12
CA PHE A 196 -15.43 0.07 4.55
C PHE A 196 -16.18 1.14 5.36
N GLU A 197 -16.42 2.33 4.81
CA GLU A 197 -17.05 3.47 5.49
C GLU A 197 -18.35 3.94 4.82
N ASP A 198 -18.67 3.47 3.62
CA ASP A 198 -19.95 3.71 2.96
C ASP A 198 -21.00 2.68 3.43
N ARG A 199 -22.15 3.16 3.92
CA ARG A 199 -23.25 2.33 4.45
C ARG A 199 -23.89 1.42 3.42
N GLU A 200 -23.81 1.80 2.14
CA GLU A 200 -24.37 1.02 1.04
C GLU A 200 -23.43 -0.13 0.61
N ARG A 201 -22.22 -0.21 1.16
CA ARG A 201 -21.23 -1.22 0.77
C ARG A 201 -21.24 -2.45 1.67
N PRO A 202 -21.05 -3.67 1.12
CA PRO A 202 -21.09 -4.91 1.89
C PRO A 202 -20.11 -4.96 3.06
N PHE A 203 -18.93 -4.33 2.92
CA PHE A 203 -17.87 -4.33 3.94
C PHE A 203 -17.99 -3.19 4.97
N TYR A 204 -19.09 -2.45 4.99
CA TYR A 204 -19.32 -1.38 5.97
C TYR A 204 -19.13 -1.86 7.41
N GLY A 205 -18.23 -1.20 8.14
CA GLY A 205 -17.98 -1.47 9.57
C GLY A 205 -17.35 -2.84 9.86
N GLN A 206 -16.91 -3.60 8.85
CA GLN A 206 -16.39 -4.97 9.03
C GLN A 206 -14.94 -5.04 9.50
N ALA A 207 -14.19 -3.94 9.50
CA ALA A 207 -12.76 -3.94 9.81
C ALA A 207 -12.31 -2.70 10.59
N ARG A 208 -11.45 -2.89 11.59
CA ARG A 208 -10.89 -1.82 12.41
C ARG A 208 -9.78 -1.07 11.66
N PRO A 209 -9.82 0.28 11.59
CA PRO A 209 -8.75 1.04 10.97
C PRO A 209 -7.45 0.95 11.78
N VAL A 210 -6.36 0.67 11.08
CA VAL A 210 -4.99 0.90 11.57
C VAL A 210 -4.39 1.98 10.66
N PRO A 211 -4.21 3.22 11.16
CA PRO A 211 -3.64 4.30 10.37
C PRO A 211 -2.17 4.03 10.09
N LEU A 212 -1.68 4.50 8.94
CA LEU A 212 -0.26 4.49 8.60
C LEU A 212 0.13 5.92 8.22
N ALA A 213 0.60 6.66 9.22
CA ALA A 213 1.06 8.04 9.06
C ALA A 213 2.37 8.09 8.25
N PRO A 214 2.89 9.26 7.84
CA PRO A 214 4.30 9.39 7.49
C PRO A 214 5.21 8.85 8.61
N LEU A 215 6.45 8.49 8.28
CA LEU A 215 7.46 8.14 9.29
C LEU A 215 7.76 9.35 10.16
N ARG A 216 8.15 9.10 11.40
CA ARG A 216 8.65 10.14 12.29
C ARG A 216 10.06 10.51 11.86
N ASP A 217 10.38 11.80 11.93
CA ASP A 217 11.69 12.29 11.51
C ASP A 217 12.82 11.69 12.36
N ASP A 218 12.61 11.52 13.67
CA ASP A 218 13.56 10.86 14.57
C ASP A 218 13.92 9.43 14.12
N ASP A 219 12.93 8.62 13.70
CA ASP A 219 13.17 7.24 13.27
C ASP A 219 13.93 7.19 11.93
N VAL A 220 13.63 8.13 11.03
CA VAL A 220 14.37 8.27 9.76
C VAL A 220 15.80 8.75 10.04
N ALA A 221 15.97 9.72 10.93
CA ALA A 221 17.25 10.28 11.33
C ALA A 221 18.18 9.20 11.90
N ASP A 222 17.69 8.43 12.87
CA ASP A 222 18.40 7.33 13.50
C ASP A 222 18.80 6.26 12.47
N TYR A 223 17.87 5.89 11.59
CA TYR A 223 18.14 4.89 10.57
C TYR A 223 19.20 5.35 9.57
N VAL A 224 19.07 6.57 9.03
CA VAL A 224 20.00 7.10 8.02
C VAL A 224 21.38 7.30 8.62
N THR A 225 21.48 7.95 9.78
CA THR A 225 22.77 8.24 10.46
C THR A 225 23.54 6.95 10.77
N ARG A 226 22.85 5.92 11.29
CA ARG A 226 23.46 4.62 11.56
C ARG A 226 24.03 3.97 10.31
N ARG A 227 23.28 3.96 9.19
CA ARG A 227 23.72 3.34 7.93
C ARG A 227 24.88 4.08 7.27
N PHE A 228 24.92 5.41 7.35
CA PHE A 228 26.08 6.19 6.94
C PHE A 228 27.32 5.77 7.76
N SER A 229 27.18 5.75 9.09
CA SER A 229 28.25 5.40 10.02
C SER A 229 28.80 3.98 9.82
N GLU A 230 27.94 2.99 9.57
CA GLU A 230 28.32 1.60 9.25
C GLU A 230 29.26 1.50 8.03
N THR A 231 29.20 2.49 7.14
CA THR A 231 30.02 2.57 5.92
C THR A 231 31.15 3.61 6.01
N ARG A 232 31.45 4.11 7.21
CA ARG A 232 32.44 5.17 7.47
C ARG A 232 32.14 6.45 6.69
N ARG A 233 30.88 6.89 6.68
CA ARG A 233 30.41 8.18 6.14
C ARG A 233 29.59 8.91 7.20
N HIS A 234 29.42 10.21 7.04
CA HIS A 234 28.63 11.05 7.94
C HIS A 234 27.56 11.83 7.17
N VAL A 235 26.45 12.16 7.83
CA VAL A 235 25.28 12.81 7.21
C VAL A 235 24.80 14.02 8.01
N ASP A 236 25.44 14.31 9.14
CA ASP A 236 24.97 15.25 10.16
C ASP A 236 24.66 16.63 9.58
N ASP A 237 25.48 17.13 8.65
CA ASP A 237 25.33 18.46 8.04
C ASP A 237 24.18 18.54 7.01
N ALA A 238 23.75 17.42 6.43
CA ALA A 238 22.70 17.33 5.42
C ALA A 238 21.41 16.65 5.92
N LEU A 239 21.40 16.17 7.17
CA LEU A 239 20.32 15.34 7.69
C LEU A 239 18.99 16.09 7.77
N ASP A 240 18.99 17.32 8.29
CA ASP A 240 17.80 18.14 8.41
C ASP A 240 17.20 18.48 7.03
N LEU A 241 18.06 18.71 6.03
CA LEU A 241 17.63 18.94 4.65
C LEU A 241 16.96 17.70 4.06
N LEU A 242 17.52 16.51 4.30
CA LEU A 242 16.93 15.24 3.88
C LEU A 242 15.56 15.03 4.52
N LEU A 243 15.44 15.26 5.82
CA LEU A 243 14.18 15.11 6.56
C LEU A 243 13.11 16.08 6.05
N ASP A 244 13.47 17.35 5.83
CA ASP A 244 12.56 18.35 5.25
C ASP A 244 12.08 17.95 3.84
N PHE A 245 13.01 17.53 2.97
CA PHE A 245 12.65 17.10 1.60
C PHE A 245 11.79 15.84 1.58
N ALA A 246 12.07 14.89 2.46
CA ALA A 246 11.35 13.64 2.56
C ALA A 246 10.01 13.78 3.27
N SER A 247 9.86 14.73 4.19
CA SER A 247 8.64 14.98 4.98
C SER A 247 8.02 13.67 5.53
N GLY A 248 8.85 12.78 6.08
CA GLY A 248 8.44 11.47 6.57
C GLY A 248 7.98 10.45 5.52
N HIS A 249 8.02 10.75 4.21
CA HIS A 249 7.62 9.81 3.17
C HIS A 249 8.66 8.69 3.00
N PRO A 250 8.34 7.41 3.31
CA PRO A 250 9.34 6.33 3.41
C PRO A 250 10.23 6.17 2.18
N GLN A 251 9.63 6.04 0.99
CA GLN A 251 10.42 5.81 -0.22
C GLN A 251 11.19 7.06 -0.67
N ARG A 252 10.73 8.28 -0.35
CA ARG A 252 11.43 9.51 -0.73
C ARG A 252 12.64 9.72 0.18
N ALA A 253 12.48 9.47 1.49
CA ALA A 253 13.59 9.43 2.43
C ALA A 253 14.70 8.47 1.97
N MET A 254 14.34 7.23 1.61
CA MET A 254 15.31 6.23 1.16
C MET A 254 15.94 6.56 -0.20
N LEU A 255 15.18 7.16 -1.12
CA LEU A 255 15.70 7.60 -2.42
C LEU A 255 16.72 8.74 -2.27
N ILE A 256 16.41 9.75 -1.44
CA ILE A 256 17.33 10.86 -1.16
C ILE A 256 18.57 10.34 -0.43
N ALA A 257 18.39 9.51 0.61
CA ALA A 257 19.51 8.90 1.34
C ALA A 257 20.42 8.07 0.42
N HIS A 258 19.84 7.38 -0.56
CA HIS A 258 20.60 6.59 -1.54
C HIS A 258 21.57 7.46 -2.34
N TYR A 259 21.07 8.51 -2.98
CA TYR A 259 21.92 9.40 -3.79
C TYR A 259 22.88 10.22 -2.94
N LEU A 260 22.44 10.65 -1.76
CA LEU A 260 23.31 11.36 -0.81
C LEU A 260 24.49 10.47 -0.40
N TRP A 261 24.23 9.20 -0.07
CA TRP A 261 25.27 8.23 0.27
C TRP A 261 26.23 7.95 -0.88
N GLU A 262 25.70 7.81 -2.10
CA GLU A 262 26.49 7.52 -3.30
C GLU A 262 27.47 8.66 -3.61
N GLN A 263 27.05 9.90 -3.39
CA GLN A 263 27.85 11.10 -3.62
C GLN A 263 28.75 11.47 -2.43
N THR A 264 28.58 10.84 -1.26
CA THR A 264 29.44 11.04 -0.09
C THR A 264 30.63 10.07 -0.13
N PRO A 265 31.87 10.54 -0.24
CA PRO A 265 33.04 9.67 -0.18
C PRO A 265 33.20 9.01 1.19
N GLU A 266 33.83 7.85 1.24
CA GLU A 266 34.19 7.20 2.50
C GLU A 266 35.17 8.08 3.28
N GLY A 267 34.87 8.34 4.55
CA GLY A 267 35.63 9.22 5.44
C GLY A 267 35.12 10.66 5.50
N GLU A 268 34.17 11.03 4.63
CA GLU A 268 33.66 12.41 4.51
C GLU A 268 32.25 12.56 5.11
N THR A 269 31.86 13.82 5.30
CA THR A 269 30.51 14.24 5.71
C THR A 269 29.74 14.78 4.50
N ALA A 270 28.50 14.36 4.34
CA ALA A 270 27.58 14.94 3.37
C ALA A 270 27.22 16.37 3.77
N ASP A 271 27.71 17.36 3.03
CA ASP A 271 27.40 18.77 3.23
C ASP A 271 26.26 19.26 2.31
N GLU A 272 25.95 20.56 2.36
CA GLU A 272 24.92 21.17 1.51
C GLU A 272 25.21 21.03 0.00
N THR A 273 26.48 20.99 -0.41
CA THR A 273 26.87 20.85 -1.83
C THR A 273 26.61 19.42 -2.31
N VAL A 274 27.00 18.43 -1.50
CA VAL A 274 26.70 17.01 -1.78
C VAL A 274 25.18 16.79 -1.77
N PHE A 275 24.46 17.44 -0.85
CA PHE A 275 23.01 17.37 -0.81
C PHE A 275 22.36 17.95 -2.08
N ALA A 276 22.80 19.12 -2.55
CA ALA A 276 22.28 19.71 -3.79
C ALA A 276 22.50 18.77 -4.99
N GLY A 277 23.71 18.22 -5.14
CA GLY A 277 24.00 17.23 -6.19
C GLY A 277 23.16 15.95 -6.07
N ALA A 278 22.87 15.49 -4.85
CA ALA A 278 21.98 14.36 -4.61
C ALA A 278 20.54 14.67 -5.06
N ILE A 279 20.03 15.86 -4.76
CA ILE A 279 18.68 16.27 -5.16
C ILE A 279 18.56 16.45 -6.68
N GLU A 280 19.61 16.93 -7.37
CA GLU A 280 19.65 16.94 -8.83
C GLU A 280 19.52 15.52 -9.40
N ALA A 281 20.30 14.56 -8.89
CA ALA A 281 20.22 13.17 -9.32
C ALA A 281 18.84 12.53 -9.03
N VAL A 282 18.24 12.84 -7.87
CA VAL A 282 16.87 12.42 -7.53
C VAL A 282 15.87 13.04 -8.52
N SER A 283 16.02 14.33 -8.84
CA SER A 283 15.16 15.04 -9.79
C SER A 283 15.19 14.38 -11.16
N ASP A 284 16.38 14.03 -11.65
CA ASP A 284 16.57 13.34 -12.93
C ASP A 284 15.93 11.94 -12.92
N GLU A 285 16.09 11.15 -11.84
CA GLU A 285 15.49 9.81 -11.75
C GLU A 285 13.96 9.86 -11.85
N ILE A 286 13.33 10.86 -11.20
CA ILE A 286 11.87 10.91 -11.07
C ILE A 286 11.20 11.84 -12.08
N ALA A 287 11.94 12.54 -12.94
CA ALA A 287 11.42 13.53 -13.87
C ALA A 287 10.28 12.98 -14.73
N ASP A 288 10.51 11.84 -15.40
CA ASP A 288 9.51 11.20 -16.25
C ASP A 288 8.27 10.75 -15.46
N GLN A 289 8.47 10.30 -14.22
CA GLN A 289 7.37 9.92 -13.33
C GLN A 289 6.49 11.13 -13.01
N LEU A 290 7.10 12.28 -12.66
CA LEU A 290 6.38 13.50 -12.31
C LEU A 290 5.66 14.09 -13.53
N VAL A 291 6.31 14.10 -14.69
CA VAL A 291 5.71 14.55 -15.96
C VAL A 291 4.51 13.69 -16.34
N SER A 292 4.65 12.36 -16.25
CA SER A 292 3.55 11.43 -16.53
C SER A 292 2.37 11.63 -15.57
N LEU A 293 2.68 11.77 -14.27
CA LEU A 293 1.67 12.02 -13.25
C LEU A 293 0.92 13.33 -13.51
N TRP A 294 1.66 14.41 -13.79
CA TRP A 294 1.08 15.71 -14.13
C TRP A 294 0.20 15.65 -15.39
N GLY A 295 0.66 14.91 -16.40
CA GLY A 295 -0.08 14.66 -17.64
C GLY A 295 -1.42 13.94 -17.42
N GLY A 296 -1.51 13.10 -16.38
CA GLY A 296 -2.73 12.37 -16.02
C GLY A 296 -3.82 13.21 -15.35
N PHE A 297 -3.48 14.35 -14.75
CA PHE A 297 -4.46 15.23 -14.10
C PHE A 297 -5.25 16.06 -15.09
N ASP A 298 -6.53 16.29 -14.78
CA ASP A 298 -7.36 17.25 -15.51
C ASP A 298 -6.97 18.72 -15.20
N ASP A 299 -7.49 19.68 -15.96
CA ASP A 299 -7.15 21.10 -15.78
C ASP A 299 -7.51 21.63 -14.38
N SER A 300 -8.64 21.20 -13.83
CA SER A 300 -9.06 21.62 -12.49
C SER A 300 -8.17 21.02 -11.40
N GLU A 301 -7.76 19.77 -11.56
CA GLU A 301 -6.84 19.08 -10.65
C GLU A 301 -5.45 19.71 -10.67
N ARG A 302 -4.91 20.02 -11.85
CA ARG A 302 -3.63 20.73 -11.99
C ARG A 302 -3.64 22.09 -11.31
N ARG A 303 -4.74 22.84 -11.45
CA ARG A 303 -4.92 24.14 -10.78
C ARG A 303 -5.02 23.97 -9.26
N VAL A 304 -5.75 22.98 -8.76
CA VAL A 304 -5.79 22.69 -7.31
C VAL A 304 -4.42 22.29 -6.78
N ILE A 305 -3.67 21.45 -7.50
CA ILE A 305 -2.30 21.08 -7.13
C ILE A 305 -1.41 22.33 -7.04
N ALA A 306 -1.49 23.24 -8.02
CA ALA A 306 -0.76 24.51 -7.96
C ALA A 306 -1.21 25.38 -6.78
N ALA A 307 -2.52 25.43 -6.47
CA ALA A 307 -3.05 26.14 -5.31
C ALA A 307 -2.51 25.59 -3.99
N VAL A 308 -2.40 24.27 -3.85
CA VAL A 308 -1.85 23.60 -2.66
C VAL A 308 -0.36 23.88 -2.53
N ALA A 309 0.41 23.83 -3.63
CA ALA A 309 1.83 24.18 -3.60
C ALA A 309 2.07 25.64 -3.19
N ALA A 310 1.23 26.56 -3.64
CA ALA A 310 1.36 27.99 -3.33
C ALA A 310 0.83 28.38 -1.94
N ASN A 311 -0.25 27.76 -1.47
CA ASN A 311 -0.87 28.05 -0.18
C ASN A 311 -1.47 26.80 0.49
N PRO A 312 -0.64 25.96 1.12
CA PRO A 312 -1.09 24.74 1.80
C PRO A 312 -2.13 25.00 2.89
N ALA A 313 -2.12 26.19 3.52
CA ALA A 313 -3.00 26.53 4.62
C ALA A 313 -4.43 26.93 4.20
N GLY A 314 -4.64 27.21 2.92
CA GLY A 314 -5.93 27.64 2.42
C GLY A 314 -6.02 27.57 0.90
N PRO A 315 -5.87 26.38 0.29
CA PRO A 315 -5.83 26.22 -1.16
C PRO A 315 -7.15 26.61 -1.85
N LEU A 316 -8.26 26.62 -1.12
CA LEU A 316 -9.59 26.99 -1.62
C LEU A 316 -9.99 28.44 -1.29
N ARG A 317 -9.09 29.24 -0.73
CA ARG A 317 -9.33 30.67 -0.46
C ARG A 317 -9.37 31.45 -1.78
N LYS A 318 -10.15 32.53 -1.80
CA LYS A 318 -10.39 33.32 -3.02
C LYS A 318 -9.06 33.84 -3.59
N GLU A 319 -8.19 34.33 -2.71
CA GLU A 319 -6.91 34.94 -3.08
C GLU A 319 -5.97 33.92 -3.74
N THR A 320 -6.11 32.63 -3.43
CA THR A 320 -5.33 31.54 -4.04
C THR A 320 -5.95 31.06 -5.37
N LEU A 321 -7.27 31.00 -5.45
CA LEU A 321 -7.97 30.45 -6.62
C LEU A 321 -8.16 31.46 -7.77
N GLU A 322 -8.30 32.75 -7.47
CA GLU A 322 -8.56 33.80 -8.45
C GLU A 322 -7.42 33.95 -9.49
N PRO A 323 -6.12 33.96 -9.10
CA PRO A 323 -5.02 33.97 -10.07
C PRO A 323 -4.99 32.72 -10.97
N LEU A 324 -5.53 31.61 -10.47
CA LEU A 324 -5.61 30.34 -11.19
C LEU A 324 -6.89 30.24 -12.02
N GLY A 325 -7.75 31.26 -12.02
CA GLY A 325 -9.03 31.26 -12.75
C GLY A 325 -9.95 30.10 -12.38
N LEU A 326 -9.89 29.61 -11.14
CA LEU A 326 -10.61 28.42 -10.70
C LEU A 326 -11.80 28.78 -9.79
N PRO A 327 -13.05 28.51 -10.18
CA PRO A 327 -14.19 28.69 -9.29
C PRO A 327 -14.08 27.80 -8.04
N ARG A 328 -14.48 28.32 -6.87
CA ARG A 328 -14.37 27.59 -5.59
C ARG A 328 -15.08 26.23 -5.59
N ALA A 329 -16.25 26.13 -6.23
CA ALA A 329 -16.99 24.86 -6.32
C ALA A 329 -16.19 23.82 -7.11
N THR A 330 -15.70 24.18 -8.30
CA THR A 330 -14.84 23.34 -9.13
C THR A 330 -13.56 22.94 -8.40
N GLY A 331 -12.91 23.88 -7.71
CA GLY A 331 -11.71 23.61 -6.92
C GLY A 331 -11.96 22.64 -5.75
N ARG A 332 -13.09 22.77 -5.05
CA ARG A 332 -13.48 21.82 -3.99
C ARG A 332 -13.69 20.42 -4.55
N ASP A 333 -14.40 20.30 -5.68
CA ASP A 333 -14.71 19.01 -6.28
C ASP A 333 -13.43 18.33 -6.83
N ALA A 334 -12.50 19.11 -7.39
CA ALA A 334 -11.19 18.63 -7.81
C ALA A 334 -10.30 18.23 -6.62
N LEU A 335 -10.29 19.00 -5.53
CA LEU A 335 -9.59 18.64 -4.29
C LEU A 335 -10.11 17.31 -3.73
N ALA A 336 -11.43 17.11 -3.71
CA ALA A 336 -12.03 15.86 -3.24
C ALA A 336 -11.63 14.66 -4.12
N ARG A 337 -11.53 14.83 -5.45
CA ARG A 337 -11.03 13.76 -6.34
C ARG A 337 -9.56 13.45 -6.09
N LEU A 338 -8.71 14.46 -5.94
CA LEU A 338 -7.28 14.30 -5.63
C LEU A 338 -7.06 13.61 -4.28
N GLU A 339 -7.85 13.95 -3.27
CA GLU A 339 -7.83 13.30 -1.95
C GLU A 339 -8.33 11.84 -2.03
N HIS A 340 -9.40 11.60 -2.80
CA HIS A 340 -9.91 10.26 -3.04
C HIS A 340 -8.87 9.37 -3.74
N ALA A 341 -8.16 9.91 -4.74
CA ALA A 341 -7.07 9.24 -5.44
C ALA A 341 -5.79 9.09 -4.58
N GLY A 342 -5.69 9.85 -3.48
CA GLY A 342 -4.54 9.79 -2.57
C GLY A 342 -3.32 10.58 -3.03
N HIS A 343 -3.51 11.60 -3.87
CA HIS A 343 -2.46 12.55 -4.27
C HIS A 343 -2.29 13.70 -3.26
N LEU A 344 -3.38 14.05 -2.59
CA LEU A 344 -3.42 15.07 -1.55
C LEU A 344 -4.03 14.48 -0.27
N ALA A 345 -3.68 15.05 0.86
CA ALA A 345 -4.32 14.81 2.14
C ALA A 345 -4.79 16.13 2.74
N THR A 346 -5.96 16.15 3.36
CA THR A 346 -6.55 17.35 3.98
C THR A 346 -6.62 17.20 5.50
N ASN A 347 -6.43 18.31 6.20
CA ASN A 347 -6.64 18.41 7.65
C ASN A 347 -7.24 19.78 7.97
N GLY A 348 -8.56 19.83 8.12
CA GLY A 348 -9.31 21.08 8.23
C GLY A 348 -9.20 21.90 6.94
N GLU A 349 -8.72 23.15 7.05
CA GLU A 349 -8.47 24.00 5.88
C GLU A 349 -7.14 23.71 5.17
N ARG A 350 -6.25 22.93 5.81
CA ARG A 350 -4.93 22.63 5.26
C ARG A 350 -5.02 21.48 4.26
N ALA A 351 -4.25 21.56 3.19
CA ALA A 351 -3.99 20.44 2.31
C ALA A 351 -2.48 20.29 2.09
N GLY A 352 -2.03 19.04 1.98
CA GLY A 352 -0.65 18.71 1.70
C GLY A 352 -0.54 17.61 0.66
N PHE A 353 0.65 17.51 0.05
CA PHE A 353 0.96 16.44 -0.88
C PHE A 353 1.23 15.15 -0.15
N THR A 354 0.72 14.03 -0.66
CA THR A 354 1.14 12.72 -0.18
C THR A 354 2.55 12.40 -0.65
N ASP A 355 2.94 12.81 -1.86
CA ASP A 355 4.31 12.77 -2.36
C ASP A 355 4.95 14.16 -2.29
N PRO A 356 5.86 14.43 -1.33
CA PRO A 356 6.41 15.78 -1.12
C PRO A 356 7.21 16.29 -2.32
N LEU A 357 7.82 15.38 -3.10
CA LEU A 357 8.62 15.78 -4.26
C LEU A 357 7.74 16.30 -5.41
N LEU A 358 6.49 15.83 -5.53
CA LEU A 358 5.52 16.43 -6.46
C LEU A 358 5.24 17.88 -6.07
N GLY A 359 5.06 18.15 -4.77
CA GLY A 359 4.81 19.51 -4.26
C GLY A 359 5.96 20.46 -4.58
N ARG A 360 7.20 20.03 -4.32
CA ARG A 360 8.42 20.81 -4.62
C ARG A 360 8.58 21.05 -6.12
N TRP A 361 8.42 20.01 -6.93
CA TRP A 361 8.50 20.14 -8.39
C TRP A 361 7.49 21.13 -8.95
N VAL A 362 6.24 21.11 -8.46
CA VAL A 362 5.22 22.09 -8.85
C VAL A 362 5.57 23.50 -8.39
N ALA A 363 6.07 23.66 -7.16
CA ALA A 363 6.49 24.95 -6.62
C ALA A 363 7.64 25.57 -7.44
N ASN A 364 8.56 24.73 -7.95
CA ASN A 364 9.67 25.13 -8.82
C ASN A 364 9.29 25.16 -10.31
N GLY A 365 8.03 25.45 -10.62
CA GLY A 365 7.59 25.66 -12.00
C GLY A 365 7.68 24.43 -12.91
N ARG A 366 7.80 23.23 -12.33
CA ARG A 366 7.91 21.93 -13.02
C ARG A 366 9.23 21.74 -13.77
N GLN A 367 10.31 22.37 -13.30
CA GLN A 367 11.64 22.29 -13.92
C GLN A 367 12.65 21.44 -13.14
N GLY A 368 12.44 21.26 -11.83
CA GLY A 368 13.34 20.52 -10.95
C GLY A 368 12.83 20.50 -9.51
N LEU A 369 13.60 19.93 -8.59
CA LEU A 369 13.24 19.84 -7.16
C LEU A 369 13.80 20.99 -6.32
N ILE A 370 14.82 21.69 -6.82
CA ILE A 370 15.46 22.88 -6.23
C ILE A 370 15.54 24.01 -7.24
#